data_AF-A0A1M2VKF8-F1
#
_entry.id   AF-A0A1M2VKF8-F1
#
_cell.length_a   1.000
_cell.length_b   1.000
_cell.length_c   1.000
_cell.angle_alpha   90.00
_cell.angle_beta   90.00
_cell.angle_gamma   90.00
#
_symmetry.space_group_name_H-M   'P 1'
#
loop_
_entity.id
_entity.type
_entity.pdbx_description
1 polymer ?
#
loop_
_entity_poly.entity_id
_entity_poly.type
_entity_poly.pdbx_seq_one_letter_code
_entity_poly.pdbx_strand_id
1 'polypeptide(L)'
;MSAVGVTKSKLADQRFVVYGAGSAGLGITRQLRDGIVTIDGVDQEEANKKFYLLDKNGLIKQSLGAEKIREGLQEFVRPDQEWDGVQANDKGEIGLLEVIRKVKPTVLIGCSTHAGAFTEDVVREMAKGTERPIILPLSNPSRLHEVTPQDANDWTAGKVLIATGSPFPPYKLPNGREYM
;
A
#
# COMPACT_ATOMS: atom_id res chain seq x y z
N MET A 1 1.73 -5.42 12.42
CA MET A 1 1.81 -6.61 13.30
C MET A 1 0.43 -7.22 13.53
N SER A 2 -0.52 -6.54 14.19
CA SER A 2 -1.82 -7.11 14.57
C SER A 2 -2.64 -7.67 13.40
N ALA A 3 -2.75 -6.95 12.28
CA ALA A 3 -3.50 -7.40 11.11
C ALA A 3 -2.92 -8.68 10.47
N VAL A 4 -1.60 -8.85 10.50
CA VAL A 4 -0.91 -10.03 9.96
C VAL A 4 -1.14 -11.26 10.83
N GLY A 5 -1.29 -11.08 12.14
CA GLY A 5 -1.75 -12.14 13.04
C GLY A 5 -3.17 -12.61 12.72
N VAL A 6 -4.07 -11.70 12.32
CA VAL A 6 -5.44 -12.03 11.91
C VAL A 6 -5.47 -12.80 10.59
N THR A 7 -4.59 -12.48 9.65
CA THR A 7 -4.44 -13.23 8.39
C THR A 7 -3.68 -14.55 8.55
N LYS A 8 -3.21 -14.88 9.78
CA LYS A 8 -2.44 -16.10 10.10
C LYS A 8 -1.24 -16.32 9.17
N SER A 9 -0.58 -15.23 8.78
CA SER A 9 0.58 -15.24 7.88
C SER A 9 1.77 -14.53 8.53
N LYS A 10 2.95 -14.61 7.92
CA LYS A 10 4.15 -13.88 8.36
C LYS A 10 4.19 -12.47 7.75
N LEU A 11 5.04 -11.59 8.30
CA LEU A 11 5.30 -10.29 7.65
C LEU A 11 5.97 -10.52 6.29
N ALA A 12 6.86 -11.50 6.21
CA ALA A 12 7.53 -11.90 4.99
C ALA A 12 6.58 -12.43 3.90
N ASP A 13 5.37 -12.86 4.23
CA ASP A 13 4.40 -13.32 3.21
C ASP A 13 3.67 -12.15 2.54
N GLN A 14 3.80 -10.94 3.09
CA GLN A 14 3.09 -9.77 2.63
C GLN A 14 3.78 -9.10 1.44
N ARG A 15 2.96 -8.45 0.61
CA ARG A 15 3.40 -7.54 -0.46
C ARG A 15 2.82 -6.16 -0.17
N PHE A 16 3.68 -5.17 -0.05
CA PHE A 16 3.33 -3.84 0.42
C PHE A 16 3.36 -2.83 -0.72
N VAL A 17 2.24 -2.14 -0.92
CA VAL A 17 2.20 -0.93 -1.74
C VAL A 17 2.08 0.27 -0.81
N VAL A 18 2.99 1.23 -0.96
CA VAL A 18 3.04 2.46 -0.16
C VAL A 18 2.81 3.64 -1.09
N TYR A 19 1.61 4.22 -1.00
CA TYR A 19 1.20 5.38 -1.78
C TYR A 19 1.54 6.65 -1.00
N GLY A 20 2.66 7.28 -1.38
CA GLY A 20 3.25 8.42 -0.66
C GLY A 20 4.63 8.09 -0.10
N ALA A 21 5.65 8.08 -0.96
CA ALA A 21 7.06 7.83 -0.60
C ALA A 21 7.76 9.04 0.07
N GLY A 22 7.01 9.82 0.84
CA GLY A 22 7.51 10.91 1.67
C GLY A 22 8.24 10.40 2.93
N SER A 23 8.53 11.30 3.87
CA SER A 23 9.17 10.93 5.15
C SER A 23 8.38 9.89 5.93
N ALA A 24 7.06 10.08 6.07
CA ALA A 24 6.18 9.16 6.79
C ALA A 24 6.12 7.77 6.12
N GLY A 25 5.84 7.72 4.82
CA GLY A 25 5.77 6.46 4.08
C GLY A 25 7.09 5.69 4.09
N LEU A 26 8.22 6.38 3.93
CA LEU A 26 9.54 5.75 4.03
C LEU A 26 9.85 5.25 5.46
N GLY A 27 9.48 6.02 6.48
CA GLY A 27 9.63 5.59 7.88
C GLY A 27 8.86 4.31 8.19
N ILE A 28 7.59 4.23 7.76
CA ILE A 28 6.76 3.02 7.90
C ILE A 28 7.36 1.85 7.12
N THR A 29 7.81 2.10 5.88
CA THR A 29 8.44 1.08 5.03
C THR A 29 9.65 0.45 5.72
N ARG A 30 10.55 1.29 6.26
CA ARG A 30 11.76 0.83 6.96
C ARG A 30 11.43 0.04 8.22
N GLN A 31 10.48 0.51 9.03
CA GLN A 31 10.06 -0.23 10.24
C GLN A 31 9.45 -1.60 9.90
N LEU A 32 8.65 -1.69 8.84
CA LEU A 32 8.07 -2.96 8.39
C LEU A 32 9.15 -3.90 7.84
N ARG A 33 10.08 -3.38 7.04
CA ARG A 33 11.26 -4.13 6.56
C ARG A 33 12.09 -4.65 7.73
N ASP A 34 12.42 -3.81 8.71
CA ASP A 34 13.21 -4.21 9.87
C ASP A 34 12.47 -5.28 10.68
N GLY A 35 11.14 -5.19 10.78
CA GLY A 35 10.30 -6.25 11.33
C GLY A 35 10.42 -7.56 10.55
N ILE A 36 10.37 -7.54 9.22
CA ILE A 36 10.57 -8.73 8.37
C ILE A 36 11.95 -9.34 8.61
N VAL A 37 13.01 -8.52 8.66
CA VAL A 37 14.38 -8.99 8.88
C VAL A 37 14.55 -9.61 10.27
N THR A 38 14.11 -8.90 11.30
CA THR A 38 14.36 -9.30 12.70
C THR A 38 13.44 -10.42 13.19
N ILE A 39 12.18 -10.46 12.73
CA ILE A 39 11.17 -11.40 13.22
C ILE A 39 11.12 -12.65 12.34
N ASP A 40 11.16 -12.49 11.01
CA ASP A 40 11.04 -13.61 10.08
C ASP A 40 12.41 -14.10 9.57
N GLY A 41 13.50 -13.42 9.93
CA GLY A 41 14.87 -13.84 9.58
C GLY A 41 15.20 -13.73 8.09
N VAL A 42 14.51 -12.85 7.36
CA VAL A 42 14.73 -12.63 5.92
C VAL A 42 15.85 -11.62 5.72
N ASP A 43 16.69 -11.82 4.71
CA ASP A 43 17.73 -10.85 4.35
C ASP A 43 17.14 -9.47 3.99
N GLN A 44 17.89 -8.40 4.26
CA GLN A 44 17.42 -7.03 4.02
C GLN A 44 17.09 -6.78 2.54
N GLU A 45 17.89 -7.29 1.61
CA GLU A 45 17.64 -7.10 0.17
C GLU A 45 16.37 -7.85 -0.26
N GLU A 46 16.15 -9.06 0.24
CA GLU A 46 14.93 -9.82 -0.01
C GLU A 46 13.70 -9.20 0.66
N ALA A 47 13.85 -8.59 1.83
CA ALA A 47 12.79 -7.83 2.49
C ALA A 47 12.42 -6.58 1.67
N ASN A 48 13.41 -5.85 1.17
CA ASN A 48 13.21 -4.66 0.32
C ASN A 48 12.38 -5.00 -0.93
N LYS A 49 12.58 -6.18 -1.51
CA LYS A 49 11.83 -6.64 -2.70
C LYS A 49 10.32 -6.77 -2.47
N LYS A 50 9.83 -6.75 -1.23
CA LYS A 50 8.40 -6.84 -0.90
C LYS A 50 7.67 -5.49 -0.95
N PHE A 51 8.41 -4.39 -1.06
CA PHE A 51 7.88 -3.04 -1.03
C PHE A 51 7.86 -2.39 -2.41
N TYR A 52 6.74 -1.72 -2.70
CA TYR A 52 6.49 -0.97 -3.93
C TYR A 52 6.01 0.43 -3.54
N LEU A 53 6.89 1.40 -3.69
CA LEU A 53 6.65 2.78 -3.26
C LEU A 53 6.19 3.61 -4.46
N LEU A 54 5.17 4.45 -4.27
CA LEU A 54 4.72 5.44 -5.25
C LEU A 54 4.85 6.85 -4.68
N ASP A 55 5.20 7.79 -5.54
CA ASP A 55 5.14 9.22 -5.26
C ASP A 55 4.36 9.98 -6.35
N LYS A 56 4.51 11.30 -6.40
CA LYS A 56 3.85 12.15 -7.40
C LYS A 56 4.23 11.83 -8.85
N ASN A 57 5.34 11.13 -9.08
CA ASN A 57 5.81 10.67 -10.38
C ASN A 57 5.48 9.18 -10.62
N GLY A 58 4.59 8.59 -9.81
CA GLY A 58 4.21 7.18 -9.92
C GLY A 58 5.17 6.25 -9.15
N LEU A 59 5.26 5.00 -9.60
CA LEU A 59 6.13 3.99 -9.00
C LEU A 59 7.61 4.39 -9.03
N ILE A 60 8.29 4.25 -7.89
CA ILE A 60 9.73 4.42 -7.77
C ILE A 60 10.48 3.29 -8.49
N LYS A 61 10.90 3.55 -9.74
CA LYS A 61 11.64 2.62 -10.60
C LYS A 61 12.85 3.30 -11.26
N GLN A 62 13.79 2.50 -11.75
CA GLN A 62 15.08 2.96 -12.28
C GLN A 62 14.93 4.09 -13.33
N SER A 63 13.97 3.98 -14.26
CA SER A 63 13.77 4.99 -15.31
C SER A 63 13.32 6.36 -14.83
N LEU A 64 12.91 6.54 -13.56
CA LEU A 64 12.59 7.88 -13.04
C LEU A 64 13.83 8.78 -12.98
N GLY A 65 15.03 8.20 -12.86
CA GLY A 65 16.30 8.91 -12.79
C GLY A 65 16.61 9.48 -11.40
N ALA A 66 17.90 9.72 -11.14
CA ALA A 66 18.42 10.14 -9.84
C ALA A 66 17.87 11.51 -9.37
N GLU A 67 17.45 12.38 -10.28
CA GLU A 67 16.87 13.69 -9.93
C GLU A 67 15.49 13.57 -9.27
N LYS A 68 14.74 12.52 -9.60
CA LYS A 68 13.39 12.28 -9.06
C LYS A 68 13.38 11.30 -7.89
N ILE A 69 14.43 10.48 -7.75
CA ILE A 69 14.56 9.49 -6.69
C ILE A 69 15.41 10.07 -5.55
N ARG A 70 14.78 10.31 -4.41
CA ARG A 70 15.48 10.74 -3.18
C ARG A 70 16.45 9.65 -2.72
N GLU A 71 17.59 10.04 -2.16
CA GLU A 71 18.62 9.11 -1.64
C GLU A 71 18.05 8.04 -0.70
N GLY A 72 17.12 8.42 0.19
CA GLY A 72 16.49 7.48 1.12
C GLY A 72 15.60 6.39 0.48
N LEU A 73 15.27 6.52 -0.81
CA LEU A 73 14.44 5.57 -1.56
C LEU A 73 15.24 4.56 -2.38
N GLN A 74 16.56 4.72 -2.48
CA GLN A 74 17.43 3.91 -3.35
C GLN A 74 17.29 2.40 -3.10
N GLU A 75 17.15 2.00 -1.83
CA GLU A 75 16.96 0.60 -1.41
C GLU A 75 15.64 -0.03 -1.92
N PHE A 76 14.66 0.77 -2.34
CA PHE A 76 13.33 0.33 -2.75
C PHE A 76 13.03 0.58 -4.23
N VAL A 77 14.02 1.02 -5.01
CA VAL A 77 13.87 1.27 -6.45
C VAL A 77 13.62 -0.05 -7.18
N ARG A 78 12.55 -0.12 -7.98
CA ARG A 78 12.27 -1.30 -8.79
C ARG A 78 13.04 -1.31 -10.12
N PRO A 79 13.57 -2.47 -10.56
CA PRO A 79 14.11 -2.64 -11.90
C PRO A 79 13.05 -2.39 -12.97
N ASP A 80 13.40 -1.73 -14.07
CA ASP A 80 12.43 -1.43 -15.14
C ASP A 80 11.87 -2.69 -15.83
N GLN A 81 12.70 -3.74 -15.95
CA GLN A 81 12.32 -5.03 -16.54
C GLN A 81 11.14 -5.68 -15.81
N GLU A 82 10.99 -5.42 -14.51
CA GLU A 82 9.83 -5.91 -13.75
C GLU A 82 8.53 -5.22 -14.16
N TRP A 83 8.56 -4.19 -15.00
CA TRP A 83 7.43 -3.36 -15.38
C TRP A 83 7.19 -3.33 -16.89
N ASP A 84 7.88 -4.19 -17.63
CA ASP A 84 7.62 -4.40 -19.06
C ASP A 84 6.16 -4.84 -19.28
N GLY A 85 5.53 -4.24 -20.30
CA GLY A 85 4.14 -4.50 -20.68
C GLY A 85 3.08 -3.89 -19.74
N VAL A 86 3.49 -3.16 -18.69
CA VAL A 86 2.55 -2.43 -17.82
C VAL A 86 2.23 -1.08 -18.44
N GLN A 87 0.96 -0.71 -18.44
CA GLN A 87 0.53 0.58 -18.93
C GLN A 87 1.14 1.71 -18.09
N ALA A 88 1.77 2.67 -18.77
CA ALA A 88 2.25 3.92 -18.20
C ALA A 88 1.51 5.10 -18.82
N ASN A 89 1.50 6.25 -18.14
CA ASN A 89 0.95 7.48 -18.72
C ASN A 89 1.91 8.08 -19.77
N ASP A 90 1.54 9.21 -20.38
CA ASP A 90 2.34 9.90 -21.40
C ASP A 90 3.74 10.32 -20.92
N LYS A 91 3.97 10.36 -19.60
CA LYS A 91 5.25 10.67 -18.98
C LYS A 91 6.07 9.43 -18.61
N GLY A 92 5.59 8.22 -18.94
CA GLY A 92 6.22 6.95 -18.58
C GLY A 92 6.05 6.56 -17.11
N GLU A 93 5.10 7.17 -16.41
CA GLU A 93 4.85 6.93 -14.99
C GLU A 93 3.80 5.83 -14.80
N ILE A 94 4.04 4.92 -13.86
CA ILE A 94 3.14 3.81 -13.55
C ILE A 94 2.29 4.19 -12.34
N GLY A 95 0.98 4.23 -12.54
CA GLY A 95 0.00 4.64 -11.54
C GLY A 95 -0.35 3.55 -10.53
N LEU A 96 -1.04 3.95 -9.45
CA LEU A 96 -1.41 3.07 -8.34
C LEU A 96 -2.21 1.83 -8.78
N LEU A 97 -3.22 2.02 -9.64
CA LEU A 97 -4.07 0.92 -10.09
C LEU A 97 -3.27 -0.15 -10.85
N GLU A 98 -2.35 0.25 -11.71
CA GLU A 98 -1.52 -0.68 -12.48
C GLU A 98 -0.51 -1.42 -11.61
N VAL A 99 0.04 -0.73 -10.59
CA VAL A 99 0.86 -1.39 -9.54
C VAL A 99 0.03 -2.44 -8.81
N ILE A 100 -1.20 -2.14 -8.41
CA ILE A 100 -2.08 -3.08 -7.69
C ILE A 100 -2.40 -4.31 -8.55
N ARG A 101 -2.74 -4.11 -9.83
CA ARG A 101 -3.03 -5.21 -10.77
C ARG A 101 -1.85 -6.16 -10.91
N LYS A 102 -0.64 -5.62 -11.05
CA LYS A 102 0.58 -6.42 -11.23
C LYS A 102 1.03 -7.11 -9.95
N VAL A 103 1.16 -6.35 -8.86
CA VAL A 103 1.74 -6.82 -7.60
C VAL A 103 0.78 -7.69 -6.81
N LYS A 104 -0.54 -7.46 -6.98
CA LYS A 104 -1.59 -8.07 -6.15
C LYS A 104 -1.26 -7.94 -4.67
N PRO A 105 -1.09 -6.70 -4.15
CA PRO A 105 -0.61 -6.48 -2.80
C PRO A 105 -1.57 -7.03 -1.75
N THR A 106 -1.03 -7.40 -0.60
CA THR A 106 -1.83 -7.78 0.57
C THR A 106 -2.02 -6.60 1.52
N VAL A 107 -1.11 -5.62 1.47
CA VAL A 107 -1.12 -4.41 2.30
C VAL A 107 -0.99 -3.18 1.42
N LEU A 108 -1.90 -2.21 1.60
CA LEU A 108 -1.91 -0.92 0.93
C LEU A 108 -1.87 0.20 1.98
N ILE A 109 -0.85 1.05 1.92
CA ILE A 109 -0.58 2.11 2.91
C ILE A 109 -0.66 3.46 2.22
N GLY A 110 -1.54 4.35 2.70
CA GLY A 110 -1.72 5.70 2.20
C GLY A 110 -1.04 6.73 3.11
N CYS A 111 -0.07 7.45 2.58
CA CYS A 111 0.67 8.53 3.24
C CYS A 111 0.93 9.70 2.28
N SER A 112 0.04 9.88 1.30
CA SER A 112 0.25 10.76 0.15
C SER A 112 -0.35 12.15 0.32
N THR A 113 -1.27 12.33 1.26
CA THR A 113 -2.17 13.49 1.39
C THR A 113 -3.08 13.73 0.17
N HIS A 114 -3.16 12.77 -0.75
CA HIS A 114 -4.04 12.82 -1.91
C HIS A 114 -5.39 12.20 -1.54
N ALA A 115 -6.36 13.07 -1.26
CA ALA A 115 -7.71 12.67 -0.88
C ALA A 115 -8.37 11.80 -1.95
N GLY A 116 -9.00 10.70 -1.54
CA GLY A 116 -9.74 9.82 -2.45
C GLY A 116 -8.88 9.00 -3.42
N ALA A 117 -7.56 8.92 -3.19
CA ALA A 117 -6.66 8.19 -4.08
C ALA A 117 -6.93 6.67 -4.13
N PHE A 118 -7.53 6.10 -3.08
CA PHE A 118 -7.92 4.69 -3.04
C PHE A 118 -9.36 4.57 -3.55
N THR A 119 -9.51 4.71 -4.86
CA THR A 119 -10.80 4.62 -5.55
C THR A 119 -11.43 3.23 -5.44
N GLU A 120 -12.71 3.11 -5.80
CA GLU A 120 -13.40 1.82 -5.84
C GLU A 120 -12.65 0.79 -6.68
N ASP A 121 -12.15 1.17 -7.87
CA ASP A 121 -11.36 0.29 -8.72
C ASP A 121 -10.10 -0.22 -8.04
N VAL A 122 -9.37 0.68 -7.35
CA VAL A 122 -8.16 0.34 -6.58
C VAL A 122 -8.47 -0.67 -5.49
N VAL A 123 -9.51 -0.41 -4.69
CA VAL A 123 -9.88 -1.26 -3.55
C VAL A 123 -10.42 -2.61 -4.01
N ARG A 124 -11.28 -2.63 -5.03
CA ARG A 124 -11.82 -3.87 -5.61
C ARG A 124 -10.72 -4.70 -6.25
N GLU A 125 -9.80 -4.08 -6.98
CA GLU A 125 -8.69 -4.80 -7.59
C GLU A 125 -7.75 -5.41 -6.54
N MET A 126 -7.48 -4.67 -5.46
CA MET A 126 -6.73 -5.21 -4.33
C MET A 126 -7.45 -6.43 -3.71
N ALA A 127 -8.77 -6.36 -3.53
CA ALA A 127 -9.57 -7.46 -2.98
C ALA A 127 -9.65 -8.71 -3.89
N LYS A 128 -9.34 -8.60 -5.19
CA LYS A 128 -9.19 -9.77 -6.07
C LYS A 128 -7.87 -10.52 -5.82
N GLY A 129 -6.84 -9.80 -5.37
CA GLY A 129 -5.49 -10.33 -5.17
C GLY A 129 -5.23 -10.96 -3.81
N THR A 130 -6.13 -10.76 -2.83
CA THR A 130 -5.98 -11.29 -1.46
C THR A 130 -7.34 -11.50 -0.81
N GLU A 131 -7.46 -12.54 0.02
CA GLU A 131 -8.71 -12.86 0.73
C GLU A 131 -9.07 -11.82 1.79
N ARG A 132 -8.07 -11.26 2.47
CA ARG A 132 -8.22 -10.28 3.56
C ARG A 132 -7.28 -9.09 3.30
N PRO A 133 -7.69 -8.11 2.47
CA PRO A 133 -6.86 -6.95 2.17
C PRO A 133 -6.66 -6.08 3.41
N ILE A 134 -5.44 -5.61 3.64
CA ILE A 134 -5.12 -4.67 4.73
C ILE A 134 -4.94 -3.28 4.12
N ILE A 135 -5.83 -2.35 4.42
CA ILE A 135 -5.77 -0.98 3.88
C ILE A 135 -5.55 0.00 5.05
N LEU A 136 -4.52 0.83 4.94
CA LEU A 136 -4.15 1.81 5.96
C LEU A 136 -4.18 3.22 5.36
N PRO A 137 -5.33 3.92 5.32
CA PRO A 137 -5.40 5.30 4.86
C PRO A 137 -4.99 6.23 6.02
N LEU A 138 -3.72 6.62 6.04
CA LEU A 138 -3.09 7.33 7.18
C LEU A 138 -2.98 8.84 6.95
N SER A 139 -3.37 9.35 5.78
CA SER A 139 -3.28 10.79 5.50
C SER A 139 -4.21 11.62 6.38
N ASN A 140 -3.65 12.71 6.91
CA ASN A 140 -4.30 13.64 7.83
C ASN A 140 -4.24 15.08 7.29
N PRO A 141 -5.20 15.96 7.64
CA PRO A 141 -6.40 15.70 8.47
C PRO A 141 -7.46 14.89 7.72
N SER A 142 -8.57 14.49 8.37
CA SER A 142 -9.57 13.55 7.82
C SER A 142 -9.98 13.81 6.37
N ARG A 143 -10.09 15.07 5.92
CA ARG A 143 -10.42 15.40 4.52
C ARG A 143 -9.40 14.90 3.47
N LEU A 144 -8.20 14.49 3.89
CA LEU A 144 -7.11 14.01 3.04
C LEU A 144 -6.94 12.49 3.06
N HIS A 145 -7.81 11.77 3.77
CA HIS A 145 -7.82 10.31 3.76
C HIS A 145 -7.97 9.75 2.33
N GLU A 146 -7.28 8.64 2.06
CA GLU A 146 -7.29 8.03 0.74
C GLU A 146 -8.61 7.30 0.43
N VAL A 147 -9.30 6.75 1.44
CA VAL A 147 -10.62 6.08 1.35
C VAL A 147 -11.31 6.06 2.70
N THR A 148 -12.63 6.20 2.74
CA THR A 148 -13.39 6.05 4.00
C THR A 148 -13.44 4.59 4.45
N PRO A 149 -13.54 4.30 5.76
CA PRO A 149 -13.75 2.94 6.23
C PRO A 149 -15.01 2.27 5.68
N GLN A 150 -16.10 3.03 5.55
CA GLN A 150 -17.36 2.54 4.99
C GLN A 150 -17.19 2.09 3.53
N ASP A 151 -16.58 2.94 2.69
CA ASP A 151 -16.38 2.63 1.27
C ASP A 151 -15.47 1.40 1.11
N ALA A 152 -14.35 1.37 1.83
CA ALA A 152 -13.44 0.21 1.79
C ALA A 152 -14.14 -1.08 2.23
N ASN A 153 -15.00 -1.01 3.23
CA ASN A 153 -15.80 -2.15 3.66
C ASN A 153 -16.79 -2.61 2.58
N ASP A 154 -17.53 -1.68 1.99
CA ASP A 154 -18.58 -2.00 1.03
C ASP A 154 -17.99 -2.57 -0.27
N TRP A 155 -16.90 -1.97 -0.76
CA TRP A 155 -16.21 -2.40 -1.97
C TRP A 155 -15.50 -3.75 -1.81
N THR A 156 -15.17 -4.15 -0.58
CA THR A 156 -14.56 -5.46 -0.27
C THR A 156 -15.54 -6.48 0.32
N ALA A 157 -16.84 -6.15 0.41
CA ALA A 157 -17.85 -6.97 1.07
C ALA A 157 -17.43 -7.40 2.49
N GLY A 158 -16.88 -6.47 3.26
CA GLY A 158 -16.49 -6.65 4.66
C GLY A 158 -15.22 -7.47 4.90
N LYS A 159 -14.44 -7.74 3.85
CA LYS A 159 -13.19 -8.52 3.98
C LYS A 159 -12.00 -7.68 4.44
N VAL A 160 -12.04 -6.36 4.19
CA VAL A 160 -10.94 -5.46 4.51
C VAL A 160 -10.63 -5.42 6.01
N LEU A 161 -9.34 -5.38 6.33
CA LEU A 161 -8.82 -4.98 7.62
C LEU A 161 -8.34 -3.53 7.48
N ILE A 162 -8.99 -2.61 8.18
CA ILE A 162 -8.71 -1.18 8.05
C ILE A 162 -8.24 -0.56 9.37
N ALA A 163 -7.27 0.35 9.29
CA ALA A 163 -6.86 1.23 10.38
C ALA A 163 -6.52 2.61 9.82
N THR A 164 -7.12 3.67 10.39
CA THR A 164 -7.05 5.02 9.84
C THR A 164 -6.15 5.95 10.67
N GLY A 165 -5.55 6.96 10.03
CA GLY A 165 -4.74 7.98 10.71
C GLY A 165 -5.57 9.06 11.43
N SER A 166 -6.85 9.20 11.05
CA SER A 166 -7.83 10.12 11.62
C SER A 166 -9.01 9.35 12.20
N PRO A 167 -9.75 9.89 13.19
CA PRO A 167 -10.93 9.26 13.74
C PRO A 167 -12.08 9.22 12.71
N PHE A 168 -12.78 8.10 12.65
CA PHE A 168 -14.02 7.91 11.89
C PHE A 168 -15.10 7.33 12.81
N PRO A 169 -16.39 7.61 12.53
CA PRO A 169 -17.47 6.91 13.22
C PRO A 169 -17.43 5.40 12.90
N PRO A 170 -17.95 4.55 13.79
CA PRO A 170 -18.16 3.13 13.50
C PRO A 170 -18.98 2.93 12.21
N TYR A 171 -18.72 1.84 11.51
CA TYR A 171 -19.41 1.52 10.26
C TYR A 171 -19.99 0.10 10.29
N LYS A 172 -20.99 -0.17 9.45
CA LYS A 172 -21.70 -1.47 9.44
C LYS A 172 -21.01 -2.46 8.50
N LEU A 173 -20.72 -3.65 9.03
CA LEU A 173 -20.32 -4.81 8.23
C LEU A 173 -21.53 -5.39 7.49
N PRO A 174 -21.31 -6.17 6.41
CA PRO A 174 -22.40 -6.83 5.67
C PRO A 174 -23.27 -7.77 6.52
N ASN A 175 -22.73 -8.29 7.63
CA ASN A 175 -23.45 -9.15 8.58
C ASN A 175 -24.25 -8.36 9.63
N GLY A 176 -24.34 -7.03 9.51
CA GLY A 176 -25.08 -6.16 10.41
C GLY A 176 -24.36 -5.79 11.71
N ARG A 177 -23.15 -6.32 11.96
CA ARG A 177 -22.33 -5.92 13.11
C ARG A 177 -21.65 -4.58 12.85
N GLU A 178 -21.43 -3.81 13.91
CA GLU A 178 -20.60 -2.61 13.83
C GLU A 178 -19.11 -2.98 13.92
N TYR A 179 -18.32 -2.37 13.04
CA TYR A 179 -16.87 -2.38 13.14
C TYR A 179 -16.47 -1.11 13.90
N MET A 180 -15.91 -1.32 15.09
CA MET A 180 -15.36 -0.29 15.97
C MET A 180 -13.86 -0.14 15.76
#